data_AF-A0A945MWR4-F1
#
_entry.id   AF-A0A945MWR4-F1
#
_cell.length_a   1.000
_cell.length_b   1.000
_cell.length_c   1.000
_cell.angle_alpha   90.00
_cell.angle_beta   90.00
_cell.angle_gamma   90.00
#
_symmetry.space_group_name_H-M   'P 1'
#
loop_
_entity.id
_entity.type
_entity.pdbx_description
1 polymer ?
#
loop_
_entity_poly.entity_id
_entity_poly.type
_entity_poly.pdbx_seq_one_letter_code
_entity_poly.pdbx_strand_id
1 'polypeptide(L)'
;MGQDGELLQLLKWYVDSGIDDVLAAEPINRLIAPPDPPPETRKAAPPPPILVSQPPAQERPAAELISRDEVTRSARAAAAEATSLAALRDALAAFEGCALKQTAKSLVFGDGNPDAALMFIGE
;
A
#
# COMPACT_ATOMS: atom_id res chain seq x y z
N MET A 1 -33.91 -20.13 27.67
CA MET A 1 -33.77 -19.39 26.40
C MET A 1 -32.29 -19.20 26.22
N GLY A 2 -31.67 -20.20 25.60
CA GLY A 2 -30.31 -20.66 25.93
C GLY A 2 -29.22 -20.10 25.03
N GLN A 3 -27.98 -20.42 25.41
CA GLN A 3 -26.73 -20.01 24.75
C GLN A 3 -26.68 -20.30 23.25
N ASP A 4 -27.52 -21.22 22.76
CA ASP A 4 -27.67 -21.52 21.33
C ASP A 4 -28.07 -20.31 20.49
N GLY A 5 -28.92 -19.41 21.02
CA GLY A 5 -29.37 -18.21 20.30
C GLY A 5 -28.29 -17.12 20.19
N GLU A 6 -27.37 -17.08 21.14
CA GLU A 6 -26.23 -16.15 21.14
C GLU A 6 -25.14 -16.66 20.19
N LEU A 7 -24.89 -17.97 20.19
CA LEU A 7 -23.95 -18.61 19.26
C LEU A 7 -24.37 -18.44 17.80
N LEU A 8 -25.66 -18.62 17.49
CA LEU A 8 -26.18 -18.41 16.13
C LEU A 8 -26.04 -16.97 15.65
N GLN A 9 -26.23 -15.98 16.54
CA GLN A 9 -26.01 -14.58 16.20
C GLN A 9 -24.54 -14.27 15.92
N LEU A 10 -23.63 -14.85 16.70
CA LEU A 10 -22.19 -14.70 16.48
C LEU A 10 -21.75 -15.30 15.13
N LEU A 11 -22.23 -16.51 14.81
CA LEU A 11 -21.93 -17.15 13.52
C LEU A 11 -22.50 -16.35 12.35
N LYS A 12 -23.71 -15.81 12.48
CA LYS A 12 -24.28 -14.92 11.46
C LYS A 12 -23.40 -13.69 11.24
N TRP A 13 -22.90 -13.08 12.32
CA TRP A 13 -22.02 -11.92 12.23
C TRP A 13 -20.70 -12.26 11.50
N TYR A 14 -20.10 -13.43 11.75
CA TYR A 14 -18.91 -13.87 11.02
C TYR A 14 -19.17 -14.04 9.52
N VAL A 15 -20.30 -14.63 9.13
CA VAL A 15 -20.70 -14.74 7.72
C VAL A 15 -20.91 -13.37 7.09
N ASP A 16 -21.63 -12.48 7.77
CA ASP A 16 -21.89 -11.11 7.28
C ASP A 16 -20.59 -10.28 7.17
N SER A 17 -19.57 -10.60 7.97
CA SER A 17 -18.23 -9.98 7.91
C SER A 17 -17.32 -10.57 6.83
N GLY A 18 -17.79 -11.56 6.06
CA GLY A 18 -17.04 -12.18 4.97
C GLY A 18 -16.03 -13.23 5.42
N ILE A 19 -16.14 -13.76 6.65
CA ILE A 19 -15.28 -14.84 7.12
C ILE A 19 -15.75 -16.15 6.52
N ASP A 20 -14.89 -16.78 5.72
CA ASP A 20 -15.16 -18.01 4.97
C ASP A 20 -14.46 -19.26 5.52
N ASP A 21 -13.38 -19.10 6.28
CA ASP A 21 -12.58 -20.21 6.83
C ASP A 21 -12.12 -19.97 8.28
N VAL A 22 -11.98 -21.06 9.04
CA VAL A 22 -11.52 -21.07 10.43
C VAL A 22 -10.20 -21.83 10.53
N LEU A 23 -9.09 -21.09 10.56
CA LEU A 23 -7.75 -21.66 10.48
C LEU A 23 -7.27 -22.38 11.75
N ALA A 24 -7.82 -22.03 12.92
CA ALA A 24 -7.45 -22.59 14.21
C ALA A 24 -8.63 -22.53 15.18
N ALA A 25 -8.67 -23.47 16.14
CA ALA A 25 -9.70 -23.50 17.17
C ALA A 25 -9.57 -22.36 18.20
N GLU A 26 -8.35 -21.87 18.42
CA GLU A 26 -8.04 -20.84 19.41
C GLU A 26 -7.59 -19.53 18.75
N PRO A 27 -7.98 -18.35 19.28
CA PRO A 27 -7.52 -17.07 18.80
C PRO A 27 -5.99 -16.91 18.92
N ILE A 28 -5.32 -16.55 17.82
CA ILE A 28 -3.87 -16.31 17.81
C ILE A 28 -3.59 -14.80 17.82
N ASN A 29 -3.02 -14.30 18.92
CA ASN A 29 -2.57 -12.90 19.01
C ASN A 29 -1.20 -12.72 18.35
N ARG A 30 -1.18 -12.25 17.09
CA ARG A 30 0.05 -11.99 16.31
C ARG A 30 0.70 -10.62 16.58
N LEU A 31 0.14 -9.82 17.49
CA LEU A 31 0.74 -8.55 17.92
C LEU A 31 1.82 -8.75 18.99
N ILE A 32 1.90 -9.96 19.55
CA ILE A 32 2.93 -10.36 20.50
C ILE A 32 4.07 -10.99 19.70
N ALA A 33 5.30 -10.50 19.91
CA ALA A 33 6.46 -11.10 19.30
C ALA A 33 6.58 -12.57 19.73
N PRO A 34 6.80 -13.52 18.80
CA PRO A 34 7.08 -14.89 19.17
C PRO A 34 8.34 -14.92 20.05
N PRO A 35 8.42 -15.87 21.02
CA PRO A 35 9.63 -16.01 21.83
C PRO A 35 10.83 -16.25 20.92
N ASP A 36 11.96 -15.64 21.29
CA ASP A 36 13.20 -15.81 20.52
C ASP A 36 13.53 -17.31 20.39
N PRO A 37 13.83 -17.79 19.17
CA PRO A 37 14.30 -19.14 19.00
C PRO A 37 15.57 -19.35 19.84
N PRO A 38 15.81 -20.57 20.37
CA PRO A 38 17.05 -20.86 21.08
C PRO A 38 18.25 -20.48 20.21
N PRO A 39 19.32 -19.91 20.79
CA PRO A 39 20.45 -19.45 20.02
C PRO A 39 21.07 -20.63 19.27
N GLU A 40 20.83 -20.70 17.96
CA GLU A 40 21.60 -21.57 17.10
C GLU A 40 23.06 -21.13 17.18
N THR A 41 23.94 -22.07 17.52
CA THR A 41 25.39 -21.85 17.53
C THR A 41 25.85 -21.62 16.11
N ARG A 42 25.79 -20.36 15.67
CA ARG A 42 26.29 -19.92 14.37
C ARG A 42 27.79 -20.15 14.35
N LYS A 43 28.21 -21.23 13.69
CA LYS A 43 29.63 -21.52 13.42
C LYS A 43 30.24 -20.27 12.76
N ALA A 44 31.34 -19.77 13.32
CA ALA A 44 31.99 -18.56 12.83
C ALA A 44 32.32 -18.69 11.34
N ALA A 45 31.71 -17.84 10.52
CA ALA A 45 32.09 -17.69 9.12
C ALA A 45 33.48 -17.02 9.06
N PRO A 46 34.33 -17.39 8.08
CA PRO A 46 35.62 -16.73 7.88
C PRO A 46 35.43 -15.23 7.56
N PRO A 47 36.43 -14.39 7.85
CA PRO A 47 36.34 -12.95 7.59
C PRO A 47 36.15 -12.69 6.09
N PRO A 48 35.33 -11.70 5.72
CA PRO A 48 35.12 -11.36 4.32
C PRO A 48 36.42 -10.80 3.71
N PRO A 49 36.69 -11.05 2.41
CA PRO A 49 37.77 -10.38 1.72
C PRO A 49 37.48 -8.87 1.63
N ILE A 50 38.52 -8.06 1.82
CA ILE A 50 38.45 -6.59 1.68
C ILE A 50 38.10 -6.27 0.22
N LEU A 51 36.92 -5.71 -0.01
CA LEU A 51 36.49 -5.23 -1.32
C LEU A 51 37.25 -3.94 -1.66
N VAL A 52 37.97 -3.99 -2.78
CA VAL A 52 38.70 -2.87 -3.38
C VAL A 52 37.69 -1.79 -3.84
N SER A 53 38.11 -0.54 -3.70
CA SER A 53 37.39 0.72 -3.93
C SER A 53 36.43 0.73 -5.13
N GLN A 54 35.20 1.21 -4.91
CA GLN A 54 34.22 1.48 -5.97
C GLN A 54 34.70 2.59 -6.93
N PRO A 55 34.36 2.52 -8.23
CA PRO A 55 34.61 3.61 -9.17
C PRO A 55 33.75 4.85 -8.82
N PRO A 56 34.15 6.05 -9.25
CA PRO A 56 33.42 7.28 -8.97
C PRO A 56 32.00 7.21 -9.54
N ALA A 57 31.01 7.54 -8.70
CA ALA A 57 29.61 7.61 -9.09
C ALA A 57 29.45 8.65 -10.21
N GLN A 58 28.85 8.24 -11.33
CA GLN A 58 28.41 9.18 -12.35
C GLN A 58 27.32 10.09 -11.76
N GLU A 59 27.61 11.39 -11.70
CA GLU A 59 26.67 12.42 -11.33
C GLU A 59 25.52 12.43 -12.34
N ARG A 60 24.35 11.94 -11.91
CA ARG A 60 23.11 12.15 -12.67
C ARG A 60 22.72 13.63 -12.52
N PRO A 61 22.26 14.28 -13.60
CA PRO A 61 21.83 15.67 -13.53
C PRO A 61 20.77 15.84 -12.45
N ALA A 62 20.97 16.84 -11.60
CA ALA A 62 20.06 17.18 -10.51
C ALA A 62 18.68 17.50 -11.10
N ALA A 63 17.67 16.73 -10.72
CA ALA A 63 16.29 17.04 -11.05
C ALA A 63 15.97 18.43 -10.51
N GLU A 64 15.43 19.30 -11.37
CA GLU A 64 15.03 20.65 -11.02
C GLU A 64 13.96 20.57 -9.91
N LEU A 65 14.30 21.08 -8.73
CA LEU A 65 13.46 20.96 -7.54
C LEU A 65 12.31 21.96 -7.64
N ILE A 66 11.23 21.55 -8.30
CA ILE A 66 9.97 22.30 -8.34
C ILE A 66 9.44 22.41 -6.90
N SER A 67 9.02 23.61 -6.49
CA SER A 67 8.49 23.82 -5.14
C SER A 67 7.20 23.02 -4.93
N ARG A 68 6.96 22.55 -3.68
CA ARG A 68 5.73 21.81 -3.35
C ARG A 68 4.45 22.59 -3.66
N ASP A 69 4.49 23.91 -3.52
CA ASP A 69 3.35 24.77 -3.82
C ASP A 69 3.05 24.82 -5.32
N GLU A 70 4.08 24.80 -6.16
CA GLU A 70 3.94 24.78 -7.62
C GLU A 70 3.46 23.42 -8.12
N VAL A 71 3.95 22.33 -7.53
CA VAL A 71 3.42 20.97 -7.76
C VAL A 71 1.94 20.90 -7.38
N THR A 72 1.56 21.46 -6.23
CA THR A 72 0.15 21.48 -5.79
C THR A 72 -0.72 22.32 -6.73
N ARG A 73 -0.21 23.48 -7.18
CA ARG A 73 -0.93 24.37 -8.10
C ARG A 73 -1.13 23.73 -9.47
N SER A 74 -0.10 23.11 -10.03
CA SER A 74 -0.18 22.41 -11.32
C SER A 74 -1.11 21.21 -11.25
N ALA A 75 -1.08 20.42 -10.17
CA ALA A 75 -2.02 19.32 -9.94
C ALA A 75 -3.48 19.80 -9.93
N ARG A 76 -3.76 20.89 -9.21
CA ARG A 76 -5.10 21.50 -9.16
C ARG A 76 -5.56 22.01 -10.51
N ALA A 77 -4.66 22.65 -11.28
CA ALA A 77 -4.98 23.15 -12.61
C ALA A 77 -5.34 21.98 -13.56
N ALA A 78 -4.51 20.94 -13.61
CA ALA A 78 -4.77 19.76 -14.44
C ALA A 78 -6.08 19.04 -14.05
N ALA A 79 -6.36 18.92 -12.74
CA ALA A 79 -7.60 18.33 -12.26
C ALA A 79 -8.83 19.17 -12.62
N ALA A 80 -8.72 20.50 -12.65
CA ALA A 80 -9.82 21.40 -13.00
C ALA A 80 -10.19 21.35 -14.49
N GLU A 81 -9.24 21.00 -15.36
CA GLU A 81 -9.49 20.84 -16.80
C GLU A 81 -10.19 19.51 -17.15
N ALA A 82 -10.15 18.52 -16.25
CA ALA A 82 -10.78 17.23 -16.48
C ALA A 82 -12.31 17.31 -16.32
N THR A 83 -13.04 17.17 -17.43
CA THR A 83 -14.51 17.22 -17.47
C THR A 83 -15.20 15.85 -17.36
N SER A 84 -14.43 14.78 -17.21
CA SER A 84 -14.93 13.41 -17.06
C SER A 84 -13.96 12.55 -16.27
N LEU A 85 -14.44 11.42 -15.72
CA LEU A 85 -13.60 10.44 -15.04
C LEU A 85 -12.49 9.87 -15.94
N ALA A 86 -12.79 9.69 -17.23
CA ALA A 86 -11.79 9.26 -18.22
C ALA A 86 -10.69 10.32 -18.39
N ALA A 87 -11.07 11.59 -18.56
CA ALA A 87 -10.11 12.69 -18.66
C ALA A 87 -9.27 12.86 -17.37
N LEU A 88 -9.89 12.68 -16.20
CA LEU A 88 -9.20 12.75 -14.91
C LEU A 88 -8.17 11.63 -14.74
N ARG A 89 -8.53 10.39 -15.13
CA ARG A 89 -7.59 9.27 -15.15
C ARG A 89 -6.39 9.57 -16.04
N ASP A 90 -6.62 10.10 -17.23
CA ASP A 90 -5.55 10.39 -18.19
C ASP A 90 -4.64 11.53 -17.68
N ALA A 91 -5.22 12.56 -17.05
CA ALA A 91 -4.46 13.63 -16.39
C ALA A 91 -3.58 13.10 -15.23
N LEU A 92 -4.12 12.20 -14.40
CA LEU A 92 -3.35 11.57 -13.32
C LEU A 92 -2.23 10.67 -13.87
N ALA A 93 -2.50 9.94 -14.95
CA ALA A 93 -1.49 9.12 -15.62
C ALA A 93 -0.34 9.95 -16.19
N ALA A 94 -0.61 11.18 -16.65
CA ALA A 94 0.39 12.10 -17.19
C ALA A 94 1.10 12.94 -16.10
N PHE A 95 0.56 13.02 -14.89
CA PHE A 95 1.11 13.88 -13.84
C PHE A 95 2.44 13.33 -13.27
N GLU A 96 3.51 14.11 -13.34
CA GLU A 96 4.85 13.73 -12.85
C GLU A 96 5.22 14.35 -11.49
N GLY A 97 4.37 15.23 -10.95
CA GLY A 97 4.64 15.92 -9.69
C GLY A 97 4.46 15.06 -8.43
N CYS A 98 4.07 13.79 -8.56
CA CYS A 98 3.85 12.89 -7.43
C CYS A 98 5.04 11.95 -7.24
N ALA A 99 5.73 12.05 -6.10
CA ALA A 99 6.86 11.19 -5.78
C ALA A 99 6.50 9.68 -5.77
N LEU A 100 5.26 9.33 -5.40
CA LEU A 100 4.79 7.94 -5.38
C LEU A 100 4.80 7.29 -6.77
N LYS A 101 4.68 8.08 -7.85
CA LYS A 101 4.71 7.58 -9.22
C LYS A 101 6.06 6.94 -9.57
N GLN A 102 7.15 7.42 -8.98
CA GLN A 102 8.50 6.93 -9.27
C GLN A 102 8.71 5.49 -8.80
N THR A 103 7.96 5.04 -7.80
CA THR A 103 8.06 3.69 -7.23
C THR A 103 6.84 2.82 -7.53
N ALA A 104 5.73 3.42 -7.96
CA ALA A 104 4.52 2.70 -8.33
C ALA A 104 4.71 1.92 -9.65
N LYS A 105 4.24 0.67 -9.67
CA LYS A 105 4.21 -0.16 -10.89
C LYS A 105 3.09 0.25 -11.84
N SER A 106 1.98 0.73 -11.30
CA SER A 106 0.76 1.04 -12.07
C SER A 106 -0.08 2.08 -11.33
N LEU A 107 -0.84 2.87 -12.09
CA LEU A 107 -1.85 3.78 -11.54
C LEU A 107 -3.12 2.99 -11.24
N VAL A 108 -3.61 3.06 -10.00
CA VAL A 108 -4.93 2.55 -9.60
C VAL A 108 -5.85 3.76 -9.46
N PHE A 109 -6.76 3.95 -10.41
CA PHE A 109 -7.65 5.11 -10.44
C PHE A 109 -8.95 4.85 -9.67
N GLY A 110 -9.66 3.80 -10.06
CA GLY A 110 -10.96 3.42 -9.50
C GLY A 110 -11.63 2.41 -10.43
N ASP A 111 -12.62 1.69 -9.90
CA ASP A 111 -13.43 0.72 -10.62
C ASP A 111 -14.90 0.82 -10.18
N GLY A 112 -15.83 0.44 -11.05
CA GLY A 112 -17.27 0.47 -10.80
C GLY A 112 -18.08 1.29 -11.81
N ASN A 113 -19.36 1.49 -11.50
CA ASN A 113 -20.28 2.23 -12.35
C ASN A 113 -20.02 3.76 -12.24
N PRO A 114 -19.67 4.47 -13.32
CA PRO A 114 -19.47 5.92 -13.30
C PRO A 114 -20.76 6.69 -12.98
N ASP A 115 -21.92 6.09 -13.21
CA ASP A 115 -23.24 6.66 -12.92
C ASP A 115 -23.76 6.27 -11.51
N ALA A 116 -22.90 5.69 -10.66
CA ALA A 116 -23.28 5.34 -9.29
C ALA A 116 -23.60 6.58 -8.44
N ALA A 117 -24.61 6.47 -7.58
CA ALA A 117 -24.99 7.55 -6.67
C ALA A 117 -24.03 7.72 -5.46
N LEU A 118 -23.13 6.75 -5.25
CA LEU A 118 -22.21 6.73 -4.11
C LEU A 118 -20.81 6.28 -4.57
N MET A 119 -19.78 6.99 -4.09
CA MET A 119 -18.38 6.66 -4.31
C MET A 119 -17.68 6.48 -2.96
N PHE A 120 -16.96 5.38 -2.80
CA PHE A 120 -16.07 5.14 -1.67
C PHE A 120 -14.65 5.53 -2.06
N ILE A 121 -13.96 6.24 -1.16
CA ILE A 121 -12.57 6.66 -1.36
C ILE A 121 -11.75 6.05 -0.22
N GLY A 122 -10.78 5.23 -0.59
CA GLY A 122 -9.81 4.63 0.33
C GLY A 122 -8.58 5.50 0.55
N GLU A 123 -7.62 4.95 1.28
CA GLU A 123 -6.31 5.55 1.56
C GLU A 123 -5.28 5.32 0.43
#